data_AF-A0A933QS64-F1
#
_entry.id   AF-A0A933QS64-F1
#
_cell.length_a   1.000
_cell.length_b   1.000
_cell.length_c   1.000
_cell.angle_alpha   90.00
_cell.angle_beta   90.00
_cell.angle_gamma   90.00
#
_symmetry.space_group_name_H-M   'P 1'
#
loop_
_entity.id
_entity.type
_entity.pdbx_description
1 polymer ?
#
loop_
_entity_poly.entity_id
_entity_poly.type
_entity_poly.pdbx_seq_one_letter_code
_entity_poly.pdbx_strand_id
1 'polypeptide(L)'
;MNDKKLDGRLPPNPFGEISESQDAVANICRLPVDFKTLRTFSVIDLVQRSGIINEPQALSYDSIIKYLRDHSELIEAWLIHSDDQRCSPSWYFYRGYKTEEEGKWVVGFSPDTGHFEDGERLFFEDPFEACANFIIRYVNRTPAMRSPQHPHHD
;
A
#
# COMPACT_ATOMS: atom_id res chain seq x y z
N MET A 1 -44.26 -24.92 -27.50
CA MET A 1 -42.86 -25.38 -27.58
C MET A 1 -42.01 -24.24 -28.10
N ASN A 2 -41.29 -23.57 -27.20
CA ASN A 2 -40.08 -22.80 -27.48
C ASN A 2 -39.47 -22.45 -26.12
N ASP A 3 -38.72 -23.42 -25.59
CA ASP A 3 -37.85 -23.27 -24.43
C ASP A 3 -36.68 -22.35 -24.78
N LYS A 4 -36.81 -21.07 -24.40
CA LYS A 4 -35.66 -20.16 -24.35
C LYS A 4 -34.82 -20.55 -23.13
N LYS A 5 -33.78 -21.35 -23.37
CA LYS A 5 -32.67 -21.53 -22.42
C LYS A 5 -32.05 -20.15 -22.16
N LEU A 6 -32.27 -19.63 -20.96
CA LEU A 6 -31.53 -18.51 -20.41
C LEU A 6 -30.11 -19.03 -20.13
N ASP A 7 -29.14 -18.57 -20.93
CA ASP A 7 -27.72 -18.80 -20.71
C ASP A 7 -27.34 -18.15 -19.37
N GLY A 8 -26.94 -18.98 -18.41
CA GLY A 8 -26.68 -18.61 -17.02
C GLY A 8 -25.40 -17.79 -16.81
N ARG A 9 -25.10 -16.85 -17.71
CA ARG A 9 -24.01 -15.91 -17.53
C ARG A 9 -24.48 -14.79 -16.62
N LEU A 10 -24.11 -14.89 -15.35
CA LEU A 10 -24.14 -13.76 -14.43
C LEU A 10 -23.35 -12.59 -15.06
N PRO A 11 -23.82 -11.34 -14.93
CA PRO A 11 -23.06 -10.18 -15.37
C PRO A 11 -21.69 -10.17 -14.66
N PRO A 12 -20.62 -9.69 -15.31
CA PRO A 12 -19.34 -9.50 -14.65
C PRO A 12 -19.55 -8.64 -13.41
N ASN A 13 -19.03 -9.10 -12.27
CA ASN A 13 -19.13 -8.40 -11.01
C ASN A 13 -18.54 -6.98 -11.16
N PRO A 14 -19.33 -5.90 -10.96
CA PRO A 14 -18.81 -4.53 -11.06
C PRO A 14 -17.85 -4.20 -9.90
N PHE A 15 -17.79 -5.06 -8.88
CA PHE A 15 -16.88 -4.97 -7.75
C PHE A 15 -15.72 -5.94 -7.96
N GLY A 16 -14.90 -5.65 -8.98
CA GLY A 16 -13.81 -6.50 -9.49
C GLY A 16 -13.27 -7.47 -8.44
N GLU A 17 -13.27 -8.76 -8.80
CA GLU A 17 -12.71 -9.83 -7.98
C GLU A 17 -11.47 -9.30 -7.28
N ILE A 18 -11.49 -9.32 -5.94
CA ILE A 18 -10.25 -9.27 -5.18
C ILE A 18 -9.42 -10.35 -5.86
N SER A 19 -8.38 -9.95 -6.59
CA SER A 19 -7.43 -10.93 -7.07
C SER A 19 -6.91 -11.50 -5.77
N GLU A 20 -7.34 -12.72 -5.42
CA GLU A 20 -6.63 -13.59 -4.49
C GLU A 20 -5.30 -13.98 -5.14
N SER A 21 -4.57 -12.98 -5.63
CA SER A 21 -3.20 -13.09 -5.99
C SER A 21 -2.52 -13.57 -4.72
N GLN A 22 -1.99 -14.78 -4.77
CA GLN A 22 -1.11 -15.29 -3.71
C GLN A 22 0.18 -14.46 -3.59
N ASP A 23 0.38 -13.47 -4.46
CA ASP A 23 1.51 -12.57 -4.43
C ASP A 23 1.29 -11.46 -3.39
N ALA A 24 1.93 -11.63 -2.24
CA ALA A 24 1.94 -10.65 -1.15
C ALA A 24 2.46 -9.28 -1.59
N VAL A 25 3.41 -9.22 -2.52
CA VAL A 25 3.97 -7.96 -3.04
C VAL A 25 2.90 -7.21 -3.81
N ALA A 26 2.17 -7.89 -4.69
CA ALA A 26 1.10 -7.29 -5.47
C ALA A 26 0.00 -6.71 -4.58
N ASN A 27 -0.45 -7.49 -3.58
CA ASN A 27 -1.50 -7.08 -2.65
C ASN A 27 -1.08 -5.85 -1.83
N ILE A 28 0.17 -5.82 -1.37
CA ILE A 28 0.70 -4.66 -0.67
C ILE A 28 0.81 -3.45 -1.61
N CYS A 29 1.36 -3.61 -2.81
CA CYS A 29 1.50 -2.49 -3.76
C CYS A 29 0.14 -1.88 -4.15
N ARG A 30 -0.93 -2.69 -4.18
CA ARG A 30 -2.30 -2.26 -4.51
C ARG A 30 -3.11 -1.76 -3.32
N LEU A 31 -2.55 -1.78 -2.11
CA LEU A 31 -3.26 -1.47 -0.87
C LEU A 31 -4.08 -0.17 -0.92
N PRO A 32 -3.57 0.98 -1.42
CA PRO A 32 -4.37 2.20 -1.54
C PRO A 32 -5.63 2.04 -2.41
N VAL A 33 -5.49 1.31 -3.52
CA VAL A 33 -6.57 1.07 -4.48
C VAL A 33 -7.63 0.18 -3.84
N ASP A 34 -7.20 -0.91 -3.19
CA ASP A 34 -8.09 -1.87 -2.56
C ASP A 34 -8.80 -1.26 -1.34
N PHE A 35 -8.12 -0.44 -0.55
CA PHE A 35 -8.71 0.30 0.57
C PHE A 35 -9.84 1.23 0.11
N LYS A 36 -9.60 1.99 -0.96
CA LYS A 36 -10.59 2.91 -1.53
C LYS A 36 -11.77 2.20 -2.20
N THR A 37 -11.51 1.06 -2.83
CA THR A 37 -12.49 0.31 -3.63
C THR A 37 -13.37 -0.57 -2.75
N LEU A 38 -12.77 -1.35 -1.85
CA LEU A 38 -13.50 -2.34 -1.05
C LEU A 38 -14.32 -1.68 0.07
N ARG A 39 -13.83 -0.58 0.67
CA ARG A 39 -14.48 0.23 1.72
C ARG A 39 -14.95 -0.49 3.00
N THR A 40 -14.97 -1.82 3.00
CA THR A 40 -15.37 -2.69 4.10
C THR A 40 -14.19 -3.15 4.94
N PHE A 41 -12.98 -3.02 4.41
CA PHE A 41 -11.75 -3.44 5.07
C PHE A 41 -10.94 -2.24 5.54
N SER A 42 -10.42 -2.32 6.76
CA SER A 42 -9.38 -1.41 7.21
C SER A 42 -8.04 -1.72 6.53
N VAL A 43 -7.10 -0.77 6.57
CA VAL A 43 -5.73 -1.01 6.13
C VAL A 43 -5.11 -2.21 6.86
N ILE A 44 -5.41 -2.39 8.15
CA ILE A 44 -4.92 -3.51 8.96
C ILE A 44 -5.44 -4.83 8.39
N ASP A 45 -6.73 -4.91 8.06
CA ASP A 45 -7.32 -6.10 7.46
C ASP A 45 -6.68 -6.44 6.11
N LEU A 46 -6.40 -5.43 5.28
CA LEU A 46 -5.76 -5.61 3.97
C LEU A 46 -4.31 -6.11 4.11
N VAL A 47 -3.54 -5.56 5.05
CA VAL A 47 -2.18 -6.06 5.33
C VAL A 47 -2.22 -7.51 5.83
N GLN A 48 -3.16 -7.85 6.72
CA GLN A 48 -3.30 -9.23 7.19
C GLN A 48 -3.65 -10.21 6.06
N ARG A 49 -4.56 -9.80 5.17
CA ARG A 49 -5.01 -10.61 4.03
C ARG A 49 -3.99 -10.69 2.90
N SER A 50 -3.03 -9.77 2.83
CA SER A 50 -1.99 -9.79 1.79
C SER A 50 -1.11 -11.04 1.82
N GLY A 51 -1.05 -11.75 2.96
CA GLY A 51 -0.13 -12.86 3.17
C GLY A 51 1.23 -12.45 3.72
N ILE A 52 1.54 -11.15 3.78
CA ILE A 52 2.89 -10.68 4.12
C ILE A 52 3.31 -10.97 5.56
N ILE A 53 2.36 -11.15 6.47
CA ILE A 53 2.64 -11.51 7.86
C ILE A 53 3.29 -12.90 7.95
N ASN A 54 2.90 -13.82 7.06
CA ASN A 54 3.43 -15.17 7.03
C ASN A 54 4.79 -15.26 6.30
N GLU A 55 5.02 -14.36 5.35
CA GLU A 55 6.23 -14.33 4.54
C GLU A 55 6.80 -12.89 4.42
N PRO A 56 7.27 -12.29 5.53
CA PRO A 56 7.70 -10.88 5.51
C PRO A 56 8.89 -10.62 4.58
N GLN A 57 9.65 -11.66 4.26
CA GLN A 57 10.79 -11.60 3.32
C GLN A 57 10.36 -11.38 1.87
N ALA A 58 9.10 -11.68 1.52
CA ALA A 58 8.59 -11.48 0.16
C ALA A 58 8.52 -9.98 -0.21
N LEU A 59 8.28 -9.12 0.77
CA LEU A 59 8.24 -7.66 0.62
C LEU A 59 9.66 -7.08 0.70
N SER A 60 10.47 -7.35 -0.32
CA SER A 60 11.78 -6.75 -0.49
C SER A 60 11.69 -5.45 -1.30
N TYR A 61 12.70 -4.61 -1.15
CA TYR A 61 12.82 -3.37 -1.91
C TYR A 61 12.79 -3.62 -3.44
N ASP A 62 13.55 -4.63 -3.88
CA ASP A 62 13.64 -4.98 -5.30
C ASP A 62 12.34 -5.58 -5.85
N SER A 63 11.61 -6.38 -5.06
CA SER A 63 10.34 -6.96 -5.50
C SER A 63 9.27 -5.89 -5.68
N ILE A 64 9.20 -4.91 -4.77
CA ILE A 64 8.29 -3.77 -4.89
C ILE A 64 8.65 -2.92 -6.11
N ILE A 65 9.92 -2.54 -6.29
CA ILE A 65 10.33 -1.74 -7.46
C ILE A 65 9.96 -2.45 -8.74
N LYS A 66 10.26 -3.75 -8.85
CA LYS A 66 9.92 -4.53 -10.03
C LYS A 66 8.42 -4.47 -10.32
N TYR A 67 7.59 -4.71 -9.30
CA TYR A 67 6.13 -4.67 -9.45
C TYR A 67 5.63 -3.27 -9.84
N LEU A 68 6.14 -2.21 -9.18
CA LEU A 68 5.74 -0.84 -9.48
C LEU A 68 6.16 -0.39 -10.88
N ARG A 69 7.29 -0.89 -11.43
CA ARG A 69 7.68 -0.58 -12.82
C ARG A 69 6.69 -1.12 -13.83
N ASP A 70 6.12 -2.29 -13.57
CA ASP A 70 5.07 -2.89 -14.40
C ASP A 70 3.69 -2.23 -14.17
N HIS A 71 3.51 -1.56 -13.02
CA HIS A 71 2.26 -0.94 -12.56
C HIS A 71 2.46 0.51 -12.07
N SER A 72 3.04 1.35 -12.92
CA SER A 72 3.46 2.71 -12.54
C SER A 72 2.32 3.61 -12.05
N GLU A 73 1.08 3.32 -12.42
CA GLU A 73 -0.12 4.02 -11.94
C GLU A 73 -0.32 3.91 -10.42
N LEU A 74 0.28 2.90 -9.77
CA LEU A 74 0.18 2.71 -8.33
C LEU A 74 0.96 3.76 -7.53
N ILE A 75 1.97 4.41 -8.12
CA ILE A 75 2.70 5.49 -7.45
C ILE A 75 1.75 6.64 -7.11
N GLU A 76 0.87 7.02 -8.04
CA GLU A 76 -0.12 8.08 -7.82
C GLU A 76 -1.13 7.68 -6.73
N ALA A 77 -1.53 6.41 -6.70
CA ALA A 77 -2.43 5.91 -5.65
C ALA A 77 -1.77 6.00 -4.26
N TRP A 78 -0.47 5.73 -4.16
CA TRP A 78 0.29 5.88 -2.92
C TRP A 78 0.53 7.33 -2.51
N LEU A 79 0.73 8.24 -3.47
CA LEU A 79 0.80 9.68 -3.20
C LEU A 79 -0.50 10.18 -2.57
N ILE A 80 -1.64 9.87 -3.19
CA ILE A 80 -2.96 10.26 -2.68
C ILE A 80 -3.19 9.67 -1.28
N HIS A 81 -2.87 8.38 -1.10
CA HIS A 81 -3.02 7.72 0.20
C HIS A 81 -2.12 8.33 1.27
N SER A 82 -0.91 8.78 0.91
CA SER A 82 -0.04 9.48 1.86
C SER A 82 -0.58 10.87 2.22
N ASP A 83 -1.17 11.61 1.28
CA ASP A 83 -1.73 12.94 1.53
C ASP A 83 -3.01 12.86 2.38
N ASP A 84 -3.83 11.81 2.16
CA ASP A 84 -5.05 11.56 2.93
C ASP A 84 -4.76 11.15 4.40
N GLN A 85 -3.52 10.74 4.73
CA GLN A 85 -3.14 10.38 6.10
C GLN A 85 -3.01 11.61 6.99
N ARG A 86 -4.10 11.94 7.69
CA ARG A 86 -4.16 13.03 8.68
C ARG A 86 -3.76 12.61 10.10
N CYS A 87 -2.89 11.62 10.24
CA CYS A 87 -2.46 11.12 11.54
C CYS A 87 -0.95 11.34 11.75
N SER A 88 -0.60 11.77 12.95
CA SER A 88 0.73 11.61 13.53
C SER A 88 0.65 10.51 14.61
N PRO A 89 1.65 9.63 14.71
CA PRO A 89 2.92 9.64 13.99
C PRO A 89 2.87 8.75 12.75
N SER A 90 3.29 9.25 11.58
CA SER A 90 3.17 8.53 10.31
C SER A 90 4.35 8.77 9.37
N TRP A 91 4.57 7.82 8.46
CA TRP A 91 5.42 8.04 7.29
C TRP A 91 4.62 8.80 6.24
N TYR A 92 5.27 9.67 5.49
CA TYR A 92 4.70 10.39 4.35
C TYR A 92 5.59 10.25 3.11
N PHE A 93 4.97 10.44 1.96
CA PHE A 93 5.57 10.36 0.63
C PHE A 93 4.97 11.45 -0.26
N TYR A 94 5.82 12.29 -0.86
CA TYR A 94 5.39 13.31 -1.81
C TYR A 94 6.48 13.63 -2.84
N ARG A 95 6.07 14.29 -3.93
CA ARG A 95 6.99 14.87 -4.91
C ARG A 95 7.35 16.29 -4.52
N GLY A 96 8.62 16.59 -4.32
CA GLY A 96 9.12 17.92 -3.97
C GLY A 96 8.82 18.93 -5.08
N TYR A 97 8.18 20.04 -4.71
CA TYR A 97 7.72 21.09 -5.63
C TYR A 97 8.24 22.49 -5.26
N LYS A 98 9.10 22.60 -4.24
CA LYS A 98 9.69 23.86 -3.76
C LYS A 98 11.12 23.63 -3.27
N THR A 99 11.87 24.73 -3.19
CA THR A 99 13.18 24.82 -2.51
C THR A 99 14.20 23.80 -3.02
N GLU A 100 15.02 23.23 -2.14
CA GLU A 100 16.09 22.27 -2.44
C GLU A 100 15.58 20.86 -2.80
N GLU A 101 14.27 20.66 -2.70
CA GLU A 101 13.57 19.40 -2.96
C GLU A 101 12.94 19.36 -4.35
N GLU A 102 13.02 20.45 -5.13
CA GLU A 102 12.43 20.53 -6.47
C GLU A 102 12.92 19.39 -7.37
N GLY A 103 11.97 18.63 -7.92
CA GLY A 103 12.25 17.50 -8.80
C GLY A 103 12.56 16.18 -8.09
N LYS A 104 12.75 16.19 -6.77
CA LYS A 104 13.04 14.99 -5.97
C LYS A 104 11.76 14.38 -5.40
N TRP A 105 11.86 13.11 -5.04
CA TRP A 105 10.85 12.39 -4.28
C TRP A 105 11.27 12.30 -2.83
N VAL A 106 10.37 12.64 -1.92
CA VAL A 106 10.65 12.74 -0.49
C VAL A 106 9.87 11.65 0.24
N VAL A 107 10.58 10.87 1.05
CA VAL A 107 9.99 9.97 2.04
C VAL A 107 10.43 10.45 3.41
N GLY A 108 9.47 10.76 4.29
CA GLY A 108 9.82 11.25 5.61
C GLY A 108 8.89 10.78 6.70
N PHE A 109 9.27 11.05 7.94
CA PHE A 109 8.53 10.65 9.12
C PHE A 109 8.04 11.88 9.89
N SER A 110 6.74 11.95 10.15
CA SER A 110 6.15 12.99 11.00
C SER A 110 5.98 12.47 12.43
N PRO A 111 6.67 13.03 13.44
CA PRO A 111 6.49 12.66 14.83
C PRO A 111 5.17 13.23 15.41
N ASP A 112 4.78 12.76 16.59
CA ASP A 112 3.56 13.18 17.31
C ASP A 112 3.54 14.67 17.67
N THR A 113 4.71 15.31 17.71
CA THR A 113 4.88 16.70 18.15
C THR A 113 4.45 17.73 17.11
N GLY A 114 4.07 17.31 15.89
CA GLY A 114 3.61 18.21 14.83
C GLY A 114 4.72 19.04 14.17
N HIS A 115 5.99 18.84 14.57
CA HIS A 115 7.14 19.50 13.98
C HIS A 115 7.75 18.63 12.87
N PHE A 116 7.41 18.94 11.61
CA PHE A 116 7.92 18.24 10.42
C PHE A 116 9.43 18.41 10.19
N GLU A 117 10.05 19.38 10.86
CA GLU A 117 11.48 19.71 10.74
C GLU A 117 12.36 18.74 11.55
N ASP A 118 11.79 18.06 12.54
CA ASP A 118 12.53 17.16 13.44
C ASP A 118 12.55 15.70 12.95
N GLY A 119 11.89 15.40 11.82
CA GLY A 119 11.72 14.06 11.28
C GLY A 119 12.82 13.62 10.31
N GLU A 120 13.10 12.31 10.22
CA GLU A 120 13.92 11.72 9.16
C GLU A 120 13.30 12.05 7.80
N ARG A 121 14.11 12.55 6.86
CA ARG A 121 13.75 12.74 5.44
C ARG A 121 14.78 12.07 4.56
N LEU A 122 14.29 11.35 3.57
CA LEU A 122 15.07 10.71 2.53
C LEU A 122 14.65 11.29 1.17
N PHE A 123 15.65 11.52 0.33
CA PHE A 123 15.48 12.11 -0.99
C PHE A 123 15.88 11.09 -2.06
N PHE A 124 15.04 10.99 -3.08
CA PHE A 124 15.22 10.04 -4.18
C PHE A 124 15.03 10.76 -5.52
N GLU A 125 15.83 10.37 -6.50
CA GLU A 125 15.65 10.80 -7.89
C GLU A 125 14.61 9.94 -8.62
N ASP A 126 14.51 8.65 -8.27
CA ASP A 126 13.58 7.70 -8.87
C ASP A 126 12.27 7.58 -8.04
N PRO A 127 11.08 7.84 -8.63
CA PRO A 127 9.80 7.61 -7.95
C PRO A 127 9.59 6.17 -7.47
N PHE A 128 10.08 5.18 -8.22
CA PHE A 128 9.88 3.77 -7.88
C PHE A 128 10.64 3.42 -6.60
N GLU A 129 11.85 3.94 -6.46
CA GLU A 129 12.69 3.80 -5.26
C GLU A 129 12.05 4.46 -4.04
N ALA A 130 11.59 5.71 -4.20
CA ALA A 130 10.92 6.44 -3.15
C ALA A 130 9.64 5.74 -2.68
N CYS A 131 8.78 5.33 -3.62
CA CYS A 131 7.54 4.63 -3.31
C CYS A 131 7.80 3.28 -2.64
N ALA A 132 8.80 2.50 -3.09
CA ALA A 132 9.17 1.25 -2.46
C ALA A 132 9.65 1.46 -1.01
N ASN A 133 10.48 2.49 -0.78
CA ASN A 133 10.95 2.83 0.55
C ASN A 133 9.79 3.21 1.48
N PHE A 134 8.86 4.02 0.97
CA PHE A 134 7.65 4.40 1.70
C PHE A 134 6.78 3.19 2.06
N ILE A 135 6.48 2.31 1.11
CA ILE A 135 5.64 1.11 1.32
C ILE A 135 6.22 0.22 2.42
N ILE A 136 7.52 -0.09 2.38
CA ILE A 136 8.18 -0.93 3.40
C ILE A 136 8.03 -0.30 4.79
N ARG A 137 8.32 0.99 4.90
CA ARG A 137 8.24 1.71 6.18
C ARG A 137 6.81 1.83 6.70
N TYR A 138 5.85 2.01 5.80
CA TYR A 138 4.42 2.04 6.10
C TYR A 138 3.92 0.70 6.64
N VAL A 139 4.18 -0.38 5.92
CA VAL A 139 3.74 -1.74 6.30
C VAL A 139 4.39 -2.17 7.61
N ASN A 140 5.69 -1.97 7.79
CA ASN A 140 6.41 -2.33 9.03
C ASN A 140 5.94 -1.54 10.27
N ARG A 141 5.23 -0.43 10.07
CA ARG A 141 4.62 0.36 11.14
C ARG A 141 3.17 -0.01 11.43
N THR A 142 2.52 -0.75 10.53
CA THR A 142 1.15 -1.19 10.72
C THR A 142 1.07 -2.10 11.96
N PRO A 143 0.07 -1.93 12.85
CA PRO A 143 -0.08 -2.78 14.04
C PRO A 143 -0.07 -4.28 13.74
N ALA A 144 -0.58 -4.69 12.57
CA ALA A 144 -0.56 -6.06 12.07
C ALA A 144 0.85 -6.71 12.07
N MET A 145 1.90 -5.92 11.80
CA MET A 145 3.30 -6.38 11.79
C MET A 145 3.97 -6.35 13.16
N ARG A 146 3.32 -5.73 14.17
CA ARG A 146 3.88 -5.50 15.51
C ARG A 146 3.23 -6.35 16.60
N SER A 147 2.06 -6.92 16.33
CA SER A 147 1.41 -7.82 17.28
C SER A 147 2.21 -9.12 17.40
N PRO A 148 2.67 -9.50 18.61
CA PRO A 148 3.13 -10.86 18.83
C PRO A 148 1.96 -11.79 18.51
N GLN A 149 2.19 -12.85 17.73
CA GLN A 149 1.20 -13.89 17.53
C GLN A 149 0.79 -14.37 18.92
N HIS A 150 -0.43 -14.04 19.36
CA HIS A 150 -0.98 -14.67 20.56
C HIS A 150 -1.13 -16.14 20.20
N PRO A 151 -0.41 -17.06 20.85
CA PRO A 151 -0.66 -18.47 20.65
C PRO A 151 -2.10 -18.72 21.09
N HIS A 152 -2.94 -19.16 20.15
CA HIS A 152 -4.19 -19.81 20.51
C HIS A 152 -3.80 -21.03 21.36
N HIS A 153 -3.94 -20.89 22.68
CA HIS A 153 -4.02 -22.04 23.56
C HIS A 153 -5.43 -22.61 23.39
N ASP A 154 -5.49 -23.76 22.73
CA ASP A 154 -6.62 -24.69 22.78
C ASP A 154 -6.87 -25.19 24.22
#